data_AF-A0ABD5KHQ8-F1
#
_entry.id   AF-A0ABD5KHQ8-F1
#
_cell.length_a   1.000
_cell.length_b   1.000
_cell.length_c   1.000
_cell.angle_alpha   90.00
_cell.angle_beta   90.00
_cell.angle_gamma   90.00
#
_symmetry.space_group_name_H-M   'P 1'
#
loop_
_entity.id
_entity.type
_entity.pdbx_description
1 polymer ?
#
loop_
_entity_poly.entity_id
_entity_poly.type
_entity_poly.pdbx_seq_one_letter_code
_entity_poly.pdbx_strand_id
1 'polypeptide(L)'
;MRDDLLVQLQEWHEEDEFQEIVDAIQAIPVEERDYELVNHLGRALNNLEQYEEAVEQFLTVAKEGTGDPLWHYRIGLAYYYLEQYAHALQAFERADQLEPDDEDTLEFLEWIRSKTAEEPTEVSAEKPVDNVPTVSEISIAPVSVSRMEPTGFWNDSAEAVDQYVLAPPTDGQIESMEEQLVFKLPTSYINMMKLHNGGVPHYRYYPVSQAEAAKKVRVEVAGILGIGREKAHSLGGEAGSRFIIEQGGYPEIGVVICECPSDSEIVMLDYRESGNAGEPEVVHVDKNESYKITWLAPNFETFIQGLLNEENQPANLEGSL
;
A
#
# COMPACT_ATOMS: atom_id res chain seq x y z
N MET A 1 31.46 -0.87 21.57
CA MET A 1 31.61 -0.86 20.09
C MET A 1 30.35 -0.30 19.44
N ARG A 2 29.19 -0.91 19.62
CA ARG A 2 27.93 -0.38 19.08
C ARG A 2 27.51 0.95 19.72
N ASP A 3 27.49 1.00 21.06
CA ASP A 3 27.14 2.22 21.79
C ASP A 3 28.13 3.36 21.47
N ASP A 4 29.42 3.03 21.31
CA ASP A 4 30.44 4.00 20.91
C ASP A 4 30.20 4.55 19.49
N LEU A 5 29.72 3.69 18.56
CA LEU A 5 29.36 4.12 17.21
C LEU A 5 28.16 5.08 17.24
N LEU A 6 27.09 4.76 17.95
CA LEU A 6 25.90 5.62 18.02
C LEU A 6 26.22 7.01 18.59
N VAL A 7 27.10 7.07 19.60
CA VAL A 7 27.62 8.35 20.11
C VAL A 7 28.38 9.10 19.01
N GLN A 8 29.26 8.43 18.27
CA GLN A 8 29.99 9.05 17.16
C GLN A 8 29.06 9.57 16.05
N LEU A 9 28.02 8.81 15.68
CA LEU A 9 27.04 9.23 14.67
C LEU A 9 26.28 10.49 15.11
N GLN A 10 26.02 10.62 16.40
CA GLN A 10 25.38 11.82 16.95
C GLN A 10 26.33 13.02 16.96
N GLU A 11 27.61 12.82 17.32
CA GLU A 11 28.65 13.87 17.24
C GLU A 11 28.80 14.38 15.81
N TRP A 12 28.94 13.48 14.82
CA TRP A 12 29.01 13.86 13.41
C TRP A 12 27.75 14.58 12.93
N HIS A 13 26.57 14.22 13.45
CA HIS A 13 25.34 14.92 13.11
C HIS A 13 25.33 16.36 13.64
N GLU A 14 25.85 16.58 14.85
CA GLU A 14 25.97 17.90 15.46
C GLU A 14 27.03 18.78 14.79
N GLU A 15 28.02 18.16 14.13
CA GLU A 15 29.09 18.81 13.36
C GLU A 15 28.76 18.97 11.86
N ASP A 16 27.54 18.62 11.43
CA ASP A 16 27.10 18.58 10.03
C ASP A 16 27.95 17.65 9.12
N GLU A 17 28.68 16.69 9.71
CA GLU A 17 29.50 15.69 9.02
C GLU A 17 28.65 14.51 8.51
N PHE A 18 27.59 14.80 7.74
CA PHE A 18 26.60 13.80 7.33
C PHE A 18 27.20 12.70 6.43
N GLN A 19 28.21 13.01 5.62
CA GLN A 19 28.87 11.99 4.78
C GLN A 19 29.61 10.94 5.62
N GLU A 20 30.21 11.33 6.76
CA GLU A 20 30.89 10.39 7.65
C GLU A 20 29.89 9.42 8.30
N ILE A 21 28.67 9.90 8.62
CA ILE A 21 27.56 9.04 9.08
C ILE A 21 27.19 8.02 8.00
N VAL A 22 27.00 8.48 6.75
CA VAL A 22 26.67 7.61 5.62
C VAL A 22 27.75 6.56 5.42
N ASP A 23 29.02 6.97 5.31
CA ASP A 23 30.14 6.08 5.06
C ASP A 23 30.32 5.04 6.17
N ALA A 24 30.21 5.47 7.43
CA ALA A 24 30.35 4.58 8.59
C ALA A 24 29.23 3.53 8.66
N ILE A 25 27.98 3.91 8.39
CA ILE A 25 26.85 2.97 8.41
C ILE A 25 26.87 2.09 7.15
N GLN A 26 27.23 2.62 5.98
CA GLN A 26 27.30 1.85 4.75
C GLN A 26 28.43 0.79 4.77
N ALA A 27 29.47 0.99 5.59
CA ALA A 27 30.49 -0.02 5.84
C ALA A 27 29.98 -1.24 6.64
N ILE A 28 28.83 -1.12 7.31
CA ILE A 28 28.15 -2.22 8.01
C ILE A 28 27.31 -3.00 6.98
N PRO A 29 27.36 -4.35 6.95
CA PRO A 29 26.50 -5.16 6.09
C PRO A 29 25.02 -4.83 6.30
N VAL A 30 24.22 -4.81 5.22
CA VAL A 30 22.80 -4.43 5.27
C VAL A 30 22.02 -5.27 6.29
N GLU A 31 22.35 -6.56 6.41
CA GLU A 31 21.70 -7.51 7.33
C GLU A 31 21.99 -7.21 8.82
N GLU A 32 23.02 -6.41 9.10
CA GLU A 32 23.41 -5.99 10.44
C GLU A 32 22.94 -4.57 10.79
N ARG A 33 22.34 -3.86 9.83
CA ARG A 33 21.76 -2.52 10.05
C ARG A 33 20.35 -2.69 10.61
N ASP A 34 20.14 -2.24 11.83
CA ASP A 34 18.82 -2.23 12.44
C ASP A 34 18.17 -0.85 12.39
N TYR A 35 16.97 -0.76 12.95
CA TYR A 35 16.12 0.43 12.93
C TYR A 35 16.85 1.73 13.31
N GLU A 36 17.69 1.68 14.34
CA GLU A 36 18.40 2.85 14.85
C GLU A 36 19.48 3.32 13.87
N LEU A 37 20.28 2.40 13.32
CA LEU A 37 21.28 2.70 12.30
C LEU A 37 20.62 3.20 11.01
N VAL A 38 19.53 2.59 10.58
CA VAL A 38 18.79 3.02 9.39
C VAL A 38 18.19 4.42 9.58
N ASN A 39 17.72 4.77 10.77
CA ASN A 39 17.25 6.13 11.07
C ASN A 39 18.37 7.16 11.01
N HIS A 40 19.55 6.85 11.56
CA HIS A 40 20.71 7.74 11.45
C HIS A 40 21.15 7.91 10.00
N LEU A 41 21.15 6.83 9.22
CA LEU A 41 21.49 6.84 7.79
C LEU A 41 20.49 7.69 6.99
N GLY A 42 19.19 7.41 7.11
CA GLY A 42 18.15 8.17 6.41
C GLY A 42 18.12 9.65 6.81
N ARG A 43 18.39 9.98 8.08
CA ARG A 43 18.57 11.36 8.53
C ARG A 43 19.74 12.05 7.84
N ALA A 44 20.89 11.38 7.76
CA ALA A 44 22.07 11.93 7.10
C ALA A 44 21.85 12.10 5.59
N LEU A 45 21.23 11.12 4.94
CA LEU A 45 20.87 11.18 3.51
C LEU A 45 19.92 12.35 3.21
N ASN A 46 18.89 12.58 4.04
CA ASN A 46 18.01 13.75 3.91
C ASN A 46 18.77 15.07 4.00
N ASN A 47 19.73 15.18 4.92
CA ASN A 47 20.55 16.39 5.08
C ASN A 47 21.55 16.59 3.93
N LEU A 48 21.92 15.52 3.24
CA LEU A 48 22.71 15.54 2.01
C LEU A 48 21.86 15.72 0.75
N GLU A 49 20.54 15.91 0.90
CA GLU A 49 19.56 16.02 -0.19
C GLU A 49 19.48 14.76 -1.08
N GLN A 50 19.91 13.61 -0.56
CA GLN A 50 19.84 12.30 -1.22
C GLN A 50 18.51 11.61 -0.90
N TYR A 51 17.41 12.25 -1.31
CA TYR A 51 16.07 11.89 -0.84
C TYR A 51 15.57 10.53 -1.34
N GLU A 52 15.88 10.14 -2.58
CA GLU A 52 15.50 8.82 -3.10
C GLU A 52 16.14 7.69 -2.26
N GLU A 53 17.44 7.81 -2.00
CA GLU A 53 18.16 6.83 -1.18
C GLU A 53 17.64 6.84 0.26
N ALA A 54 17.33 8.02 0.82
CA ALA A 54 16.73 8.12 2.14
C ALA A 54 15.41 7.35 2.24
N VAL A 55 14.51 7.53 1.26
CA VAL A 55 13.24 6.78 1.18
C VAL A 55 13.50 5.27 1.10
N GLU A 56 14.40 4.83 0.22
CA GLU A 56 14.76 3.41 0.09
C GLU A 56 15.22 2.83 1.43
N GLN A 57 16.10 3.54 2.15
CA GLN A 57 16.58 3.10 3.47
C GLN A 57 15.44 3.08 4.49
N PHE A 58 14.63 4.13 4.61
CA PHE A 58 13.53 4.19 5.58
C PHE A 58 12.50 3.07 5.38
N LEU A 59 12.20 2.72 4.12
CA LEU A 59 11.25 1.65 3.79
C LEU A 59 11.72 0.27 4.25
N THR A 60 13.03 0.01 4.37
CA THR A 60 13.55 -1.27 4.89
C THR A 60 13.15 -1.54 6.34
N VAL A 61 12.80 -0.50 7.09
CA VAL A 61 12.44 -0.56 8.52
C VAL A 61 11.08 0.06 8.82
N ALA A 62 10.19 0.13 7.81
CA ALA A 62 8.87 0.77 7.92
C ALA A 62 7.98 0.13 9.01
N LYS A 63 8.12 -1.17 9.24
CA LYS A 63 7.35 -1.89 10.26
C LYS A 63 7.72 -1.40 11.66
N GLU A 64 9.00 -1.23 11.94
CA GLU A 64 9.53 -0.71 13.20
C GLU A 64 9.17 0.79 13.36
N GLY A 65 9.20 1.56 12.28
CA GLY A 65 8.90 3.00 12.27
C GLY A 65 7.41 3.37 12.39
N THR A 66 6.50 2.39 12.32
CA THR A 66 5.03 2.65 12.30
C THR A 66 4.54 3.49 13.48
N GLY A 67 5.17 3.37 14.65
CA GLY A 67 4.85 4.12 15.87
C GLY A 67 5.82 5.24 16.23
N ASP A 68 6.76 5.60 15.34
CA ASP A 68 7.78 6.62 15.58
C ASP A 68 7.47 7.90 14.78
N PRO A 69 7.07 9.01 15.46
CA PRO A 69 6.77 10.27 14.77
C PRO A 69 7.97 10.82 13.99
N LEU A 70 9.20 10.63 14.48
CA LEU A 70 10.40 11.14 13.82
C LEU A 70 10.71 10.37 12.54
N TRP A 71 10.42 9.07 12.48
CA TRP A 71 10.55 8.29 11.25
C TRP A 71 9.57 8.79 10.19
N HIS A 72 8.30 9.00 10.56
CA HIS A 72 7.27 9.56 9.67
C HIS A 72 7.64 10.96 9.19
N TYR A 73 8.11 11.83 10.08
CA TYR A 73 8.60 13.16 9.71
C TYR A 73 9.75 13.08 8.70
N ARG A 74 10.74 12.21 8.95
CA ARG A 74 11.94 12.10 8.09
C ARG A 74 11.64 11.52 6.72
N ILE A 75 10.81 10.48 6.61
CA ILE A 75 10.42 9.95 5.31
C ILE A 75 9.49 10.92 4.58
N GLY A 76 8.62 11.64 5.31
CA GLY A 76 7.78 12.71 4.77
C GLY A 76 8.59 13.86 4.18
N LEU A 77 9.66 14.27 4.87
CA LEU A 77 10.62 15.26 4.39
C LEU A 77 11.25 14.83 3.06
N ALA A 78 11.68 13.57 2.97
CA ALA A 78 12.26 13.02 1.75
C ALA A 78 11.25 13.07 0.59
N TYR A 79 10.03 12.56 0.80
CA TYR A 79 8.98 12.62 -0.21
C TYR A 79 8.61 14.05 -0.62
N TYR A 80 8.64 15.02 0.30
CA TYR A 80 8.33 16.42 0.01
C TYR A 80 9.32 17.01 -1.00
N TYR A 81 10.62 16.80 -0.77
CA TYR A 81 11.66 17.30 -1.68
C TYR A 81 11.75 16.53 -2.99
N LEU A 82 11.23 15.30 -3.04
CA LEU A 82 10.97 14.56 -4.28
C LEU A 82 9.70 14.99 -5.02
N GLU A 83 9.00 16.02 -4.52
CA GLU A 83 7.70 16.50 -5.03
C GLU A 83 6.59 15.43 -5.01
N GLN A 84 6.78 14.35 -4.26
CA GLN A 84 5.77 13.33 -4.03
C GLN A 84 4.82 13.76 -2.92
N TYR A 85 4.11 14.86 -3.15
CA TYR A 85 3.33 15.57 -2.13
C TYR A 85 2.24 14.70 -1.48
N ALA A 86 1.71 13.70 -2.17
CA ALA A 86 0.74 12.76 -1.59
C ALA A 86 1.37 11.86 -0.52
N HIS A 87 2.53 11.27 -0.79
CA HIS A 87 3.28 10.46 0.17
C HIS A 87 3.80 11.31 1.33
N ALA A 88 4.29 12.52 1.02
CA ALA A 88 4.72 13.47 2.03
C ALA A 88 3.57 13.83 2.98
N LEU A 89 2.39 14.14 2.43
CA LEU A 89 1.20 14.48 3.22
C LEU A 89 0.83 13.34 4.17
N GLN A 90 0.78 12.10 3.68
CA GLN A 90 0.46 10.94 4.50
C GLN A 90 1.45 10.74 5.65
N ALA A 91 2.75 10.89 5.36
CA ALA A 91 3.80 10.74 6.35
C ALA A 91 3.73 11.84 7.42
N PHE A 92 3.60 13.11 7.01
CA PHE A 92 3.47 14.22 7.97
C PHE A 92 2.15 14.17 8.77
N GLU A 93 1.03 13.75 8.16
CA GLU A 93 -0.21 13.53 8.92
C GLU A 93 -0.05 12.42 9.95
N ARG A 94 0.74 11.38 9.64
CA ARG A 94 1.01 10.32 10.59
C ARG A 94 1.97 10.76 11.70
N ALA A 95 2.95 11.61 11.39
CA ALA A 95 3.78 12.26 12.38
C ALA A 95 2.94 13.12 13.34
N ASP A 96 2.05 13.98 12.82
CA ASP A 96 1.13 14.82 13.61
C ASP A 96 0.16 13.99 14.46
N GLN A 97 -0.31 12.85 13.96
CA GLN A 97 -1.15 11.94 14.77
C GLN A 97 -0.40 11.32 15.96
N LEU A 98 0.90 11.05 15.81
CA LEU A 98 1.72 10.41 16.84
C LEU A 98 2.28 11.45 17.83
N GLU A 99 2.65 12.62 17.32
CA GLU A 99 3.13 13.77 18.08
C GLU A 99 2.43 15.04 17.56
N PRO A 100 1.23 15.35 18.10
CA PRO A 100 0.49 16.54 17.72
C PRO A 100 1.21 17.81 18.16
N ASP A 101 0.92 18.91 17.47
CA ASP A 101 1.43 20.26 17.76
C ASP A 101 2.95 20.44 17.51
N ASP A 102 3.59 19.54 16.76
CA ASP A 102 4.95 19.73 16.25
C ASP A 102 4.99 20.81 15.17
N GLU A 103 5.72 21.90 15.43
CA GLU A 103 5.74 23.11 14.58
C GLU A 103 6.25 22.81 13.17
N ASP A 104 7.32 22.01 13.05
CA ASP A 104 7.93 21.66 11.78
C ASP A 104 6.97 20.80 10.93
N THR A 105 6.37 19.77 11.53
CA THR A 105 5.38 18.91 10.87
C THR A 105 4.20 19.72 10.35
N LEU A 106 3.66 20.64 11.16
CA LEU A 106 2.56 21.50 10.77
C LEU A 106 2.94 22.46 9.63
N GLU A 107 4.16 22.99 9.63
CA GLU A 107 4.67 23.85 8.56
C GLU A 107 4.75 23.09 7.23
N PHE A 108 5.29 21.86 7.22
CA PHE A 108 5.31 21.03 6.01
C PHE A 108 3.91 20.68 5.51
N LEU A 109 2.96 20.37 6.41
CA LEU A 109 1.56 20.15 6.04
C LEU A 109 0.94 21.39 5.38
N GLU A 110 1.21 22.58 5.90
CA GLU A 110 0.74 23.82 5.29
C GLU A 110 1.38 24.07 3.92
N TRP A 111 2.70 23.86 3.78
CA TRP A 111 3.40 24.00 2.51
C TRP A 111 2.86 23.04 1.45
N ILE A 112 2.64 21.78 1.81
CA ILE A 112 2.07 20.78 0.91
C ILE A 112 0.67 21.20 0.45
N ARG A 113 -0.19 21.62 1.38
CA ARG A 113 -1.55 22.11 1.07
C ARG A 113 -1.53 23.35 0.18
N SER A 114 -0.58 24.25 0.39
CA SER A 114 -0.40 25.44 -0.46
C SER A 114 0.01 25.05 -1.88
N LYS A 115 1.02 24.17 -2.02
CA LYS A 115 1.50 23.71 -3.32
C LYS A 115 0.45 22.93 -4.11
N THR A 116 -0.37 22.12 -3.45
CA THR A 116 -1.47 21.40 -4.11
C THR A 116 -2.67 22.29 -4.43
N ALA A 117 -2.75 23.50 -3.85
CA ALA A 117 -3.79 24.48 -4.12
C ALA A 117 -3.45 25.50 -5.24
N GLU A 118 -2.17 25.66 -5.62
CA GLU A 118 -1.73 26.64 -6.63
C GLU A 118 -1.72 26.13 -8.09
N GLU A 119 -2.00 24.86 -8.35
CA GLU A 119 -2.30 24.40 -9.72
C GLU A 119 -3.70 24.90 -10.16
N PRO A 120 -3.91 25.40 -11.41
CA PRO A 120 -5.19 25.98 -11.81
C PRO A 120 -6.33 24.94 -11.78
N THR A 121 -7.12 25.05 -10.71
CA THR A 121 -8.40 24.45 -10.30
C THR A 121 -9.22 23.76 -11.39
N GLU A 122 -9.96 22.70 -11.05
CA GLU A 122 -11.26 22.93 -10.40
C GLU A 122 -11.42 22.25 -9.03
N VAL A 123 -10.70 22.74 -8.03
CA VAL A 123 -11.02 22.52 -6.60
C VAL A 123 -11.39 23.86 -6.00
N SER A 124 -12.70 24.14 -5.90
CA SER A 124 -13.18 25.35 -5.23
C SER A 124 -13.23 25.12 -3.72
N ALA A 125 -12.34 25.81 -3.03
CA ALA A 125 -12.25 25.88 -1.58
C ALA A 125 -13.56 26.33 -0.91
N GLU A 126 -13.93 25.66 0.18
CA GLU A 126 -14.67 26.29 1.27
C GLU A 126 -13.91 26.12 2.60
N LYS A 127 -13.92 27.22 3.36
CA LYS A 127 -13.09 27.53 4.52
C LYS A 127 -13.80 27.18 5.85
N PRO A 128 -13.09 27.25 6.99
CA PRO A 128 -13.22 26.34 8.13
C PRO A 128 -14.35 26.74 9.07
N VAL A 129 -14.90 25.76 9.79
CA VAL A 129 -15.74 26.03 10.97
C VAL A 129 -15.21 25.21 12.15
N ASP A 130 -14.70 25.96 13.12
CA ASP A 130 -14.43 25.54 14.49
C ASP A 130 -15.63 24.77 15.08
N ASN A 131 -15.44 23.48 15.34
CA ASN A 131 -15.74 22.88 16.64
C ASN A 131 -15.34 21.42 16.57
N VAL A 132 -14.35 21.06 17.37
CA VAL A 132 -13.99 19.69 17.71
C VAL A 132 -15.14 19.08 18.53
N PRO A 133 -15.79 17.98 18.11
CA PRO A 133 -16.18 16.95 19.04
C PRO A 133 -15.06 15.91 19.02
N THR A 134 -14.41 15.79 20.16
CA THR A 134 -13.46 14.75 20.52
C THR A 134 -13.98 13.41 20.00
N VAL A 135 -13.26 12.79 19.06
CA VAL A 135 -13.54 11.42 18.64
C VAL A 135 -13.14 10.54 19.81
N SER A 136 -14.15 10.19 20.62
CA SER A 136 -14.04 9.07 21.54
C SER A 136 -13.64 7.84 20.74
N GLU A 137 -12.48 7.28 21.11
CA GLU A 137 -11.95 5.98 20.75
C GLU A 137 -13.01 5.05 20.12
N ILE A 138 -12.92 4.85 18.80
CA ILE A 138 -13.33 3.57 18.26
C ILE A 138 -12.21 2.62 18.66
N SER A 139 -12.41 1.99 19.82
CA SER A 139 -11.65 0.83 20.26
C SER A 139 -11.91 -0.28 19.24
N ILE A 140 -11.07 -0.35 18.21
CA ILE A 140 -10.91 -1.58 17.45
C ILE A 140 -10.11 -2.49 18.38
N ALA A 141 -10.81 -3.37 19.09
CA ALA A 141 -10.17 -4.42 19.86
C ALA A 141 -9.15 -5.13 18.95
N PRO A 142 -7.92 -5.41 19.41
CA PRO A 142 -6.94 -6.09 18.60
C PRO A 142 -7.42 -7.52 18.39
N VAL A 143 -8.10 -7.78 17.28
CA VAL A 143 -8.32 -9.14 16.82
C VAL A 143 -7.00 -9.59 16.21
N SER A 144 -6.17 -10.16 17.09
CA SER A 144 -4.90 -10.79 16.78
C SER A 144 -5.15 -12.11 16.05
N VAL A 145 -5.61 -12.04 14.79
CA VAL A 145 -5.62 -13.15 13.85
C VAL A 145 -5.02 -12.63 12.55
N SER A 146 -3.86 -13.16 12.16
CA SER A 146 -3.30 -12.91 10.83
C SER A 146 -4.34 -13.33 9.78
N ARG A 147 -4.85 -12.39 8.97
CA ARG A 147 -5.84 -12.66 7.92
C ARG A 147 -5.26 -13.50 6.76
N MET A 148 -3.97 -13.78 6.79
CA MET A 148 -3.30 -14.75 5.91
C MET A 148 -3.40 -16.20 6.41
N GLU A 149 -3.89 -16.43 7.63
CA GLU A 149 -4.20 -17.78 8.12
C GLU A 149 -5.52 -18.27 7.48
N PRO A 150 -5.55 -19.46 6.86
CA PRO A 150 -6.65 -19.88 5.98
C PRO A 150 -7.99 -20.12 6.69
N THR A 151 -7.99 -20.24 8.02
CA THR A 151 -9.21 -20.53 8.78
C THR A 151 -10.09 -19.28 8.92
N GLY A 152 -11.12 -19.17 8.10
CA GLY A 152 -12.17 -18.15 8.22
C GLY A 152 -12.04 -16.93 7.30
N PHE A 153 -11.05 -16.92 6.40
CA PHE A 153 -10.98 -15.88 5.35
C PHE A 153 -11.86 -16.22 4.14
N TRP A 154 -11.90 -17.48 3.71
CA TRP A 154 -12.60 -17.92 2.50
C TRP A 154 -14.01 -18.42 2.77
N ASN A 155 -14.93 -18.05 1.89
CA ASN A 155 -16.26 -18.63 1.80
C ASN A 155 -16.23 -19.88 0.91
N ASP A 156 -16.05 -21.05 1.53
CA ASP A 156 -16.00 -22.36 0.85
C ASP A 156 -17.39 -22.97 0.59
N SER A 157 -18.37 -22.14 0.23
CA SER A 157 -19.63 -22.64 -0.35
C SER A 157 -19.36 -23.50 -1.58
N ALA A 158 -20.22 -24.48 -1.86
CA ALA A 158 -20.03 -25.39 -2.99
C ALA A 158 -19.94 -24.63 -4.32
N GLU A 159 -20.68 -23.54 -4.46
CA GLU A 159 -20.67 -22.64 -5.60
C GLU A 159 -19.34 -21.91 -5.74
N ALA A 160 -18.81 -21.33 -4.65
CA ALA A 160 -17.53 -20.64 -4.67
C ALA A 160 -16.37 -21.59 -4.98
N VAL A 161 -16.39 -22.80 -4.41
CA VAL A 161 -15.41 -23.85 -4.68
C VAL A 161 -15.44 -24.29 -6.13
N ASP A 162 -16.64 -24.46 -6.70
CA ASP A 162 -16.76 -24.86 -8.11
C ASP A 162 -16.32 -23.75 -9.08
N GLN A 163 -16.56 -22.48 -8.75
CA GLN A 163 -16.23 -21.38 -9.65
C GLN A 163 -14.76 -20.96 -9.59
N TYR A 164 -14.18 -20.85 -8.39
CA TYR A 164 -12.89 -20.17 -8.18
C TYR A 164 -11.77 -21.08 -7.70
N VAL A 165 -12.07 -22.10 -6.89
CA VAL A 165 -11.04 -22.78 -6.11
C VAL A 165 -10.33 -23.84 -6.95
N LEU A 166 -9.00 -23.73 -7.01
CA LEU A 166 -8.11 -24.69 -7.66
C LEU A 166 -7.34 -25.53 -6.63
N ALA A 167 -6.69 -26.59 -7.11
CA ALA A 167 -5.66 -27.25 -6.31
C ALA A 167 -4.49 -26.28 -6.04
N PRO A 168 -3.78 -26.41 -4.91
CA PRO A 168 -2.58 -25.61 -4.64
C PRO A 168 -1.59 -25.66 -5.81
N PRO A 169 -1.09 -24.50 -6.26
CA PRO A 169 -0.25 -24.44 -7.44
C PRO A 169 1.13 -25.02 -7.14
N THR A 170 1.65 -25.82 -8.07
CA THR A 170 3.05 -26.28 -8.04
C THR A 170 3.98 -25.16 -8.51
N ASP A 171 5.26 -25.24 -8.14
CA ASP A 171 6.26 -24.25 -8.56
C ASP A 171 6.36 -24.14 -10.09
N GLY A 172 6.22 -25.25 -10.82
CA GLY A 172 6.20 -25.24 -12.29
C GLY A 172 4.94 -24.59 -12.89
N GLN A 173 3.78 -24.69 -12.22
CA GLN A 173 2.58 -23.96 -12.63
C GLN A 173 2.72 -22.46 -12.39
N ILE A 174 3.39 -22.06 -11.28
CA ILE A 174 3.69 -20.66 -10.97
C ILE A 174 4.64 -20.08 -12.02
N GLU A 175 5.77 -20.73 -12.27
CA GLU A 175 6.75 -20.29 -13.29
C GLU A 175 6.10 -20.15 -14.67
N SER A 176 5.34 -21.17 -15.10
CA SER A 176 4.60 -21.13 -16.36
C SER A 176 3.54 -20.01 -16.40
N MET A 177 2.96 -19.63 -15.26
CA MET A 177 1.99 -18.53 -15.20
C MET A 177 2.70 -17.19 -15.32
N GLU A 178 3.78 -16.98 -14.58
CA GLU A 178 4.59 -15.74 -14.64
C GLU A 178 5.17 -15.51 -16.04
N GLU A 179 5.65 -16.57 -16.71
CA GLU A 179 6.09 -16.50 -18.11
C GLU A 179 4.97 -16.04 -19.05
N GLN A 180 3.76 -16.57 -18.86
CA GLN A 180 2.60 -16.16 -19.66
C GLN A 180 2.23 -14.71 -19.38
N LEU A 181 2.20 -14.30 -18.12
CA LEU A 181 1.82 -12.94 -17.71
C LEU A 181 2.90 -11.92 -18.07
N VAL A 182 4.16 -12.35 -18.19
CA VAL A 182 5.36 -11.50 -18.29
C VAL A 182 5.59 -10.67 -17.02
N PHE A 183 5.06 -11.13 -15.88
CA PHE A 183 5.17 -10.51 -14.56
C PHE A 183 5.48 -11.55 -13.50
N LYS A 184 6.34 -11.21 -12.53
CA LYS A 184 6.54 -12.00 -11.31
C LYS A 184 5.43 -11.73 -10.32
N LEU A 185 4.79 -12.79 -9.83
CA LEU A 185 3.72 -12.65 -8.85
C LEU A 185 4.31 -12.33 -7.47
N PRO A 186 3.64 -11.50 -6.65
CA PRO A 186 4.08 -11.20 -5.29
C PRO A 186 4.25 -12.48 -4.46
N THR A 187 5.27 -12.52 -3.61
CA THR A 187 5.52 -13.68 -2.74
C THR A 187 4.33 -13.93 -1.79
N SER A 188 3.73 -12.85 -1.28
CA SER A 188 2.53 -12.89 -0.42
C SER A 188 1.33 -13.52 -1.15
N TYR A 189 1.14 -13.18 -2.43
CA TYR A 189 0.09 -13.76 -3.29
C TYR A 189 0.34 -15.25 -3.52
N ILE A 190 1.54 -15.65 -3.93
CA ILE A 190 1.91 -17.06 -4.13
C ILE A 190 1.68 -17.89 -2.85
N ASN A 191 2.12 -17.37 -1.70
CA ASN A 191 1.98 -18.07 -0.42
C ASN A 191 0.51 -18.28 -0.05
N MET A 192 -0.33 -17.27 -0.26
CA MET A 192 -1.77 -17.39 -0.05
C MET A 192 -2.39 -18.45 -0.97
N MET A 193 -2.02 -18.46 -2.26
CA MET A 193 -2.53 -19.44 -3.23
C MET A 193 -2.04 -20.87 -2.96
N LYS A 194 -0.86 -21.05 -2.36
CA LYS A 194 -0.39 -22.37 -1.90
C LYS A 194 -1.22 -22.92 -0.73
N LEU A 195 -1.87 -22.06 0.05
CA LEU A 195 -2.76 -22.47 1.14
C LEU A 195 -4.19 -22.67 0.65
N HIS A 196 -4.68 -21.77 -0.21
CA HIS A 196 -6.03 -21.81 -0.80
C HIS A 196 -6.02 -21.04 -2.13
N ASN A 197 -6.12 -21.78 -3.24
CA ASN A 197 -5.80 -21.26 -4.57
C ASN A 197 -7.01 -20.63 -5.26
N GLY A 198 -7.26 -19.37 -4.95
CA GLY A 198 -8.40 -18.59 -5.45
C GLY A 198 -9.67 -18.88 -4.66
N GLY A 199 -10.63 -17.95 -4.69
CA GLY A 199 -11.86 -18.12 -3.92
C GLY A 199 -12.63 -16.83 -3.71
N VAL A 200 -13.71 -16.96 -2.96
CA VAL A 200 -14.57 -15.84 -2.55
C VAL A 200 -14.22 -15.50 -1.10
N PRO A 201 -13.68 -14.30 -0.79
CA PRO A 201 -13.38 -13.94 0.59
C PRO A 201 -14.66 -13.57 1.37
N HIS A 202 -14.67 -13.82 2.67
CA HIS A 202 -15.68 -13.31 3.61
C HIS A 202 -15.54 -11.79 3.83
N TYR A 203 -14.32 -11.27 3.70
CA TYR A 203 -14.00 -9.84 3.73
C TYR A 203 -13.90 -9.34 2.30
N ARG A 204 -14.88 -8.55 1.88
CA ARG A 204 -15.10 -8.22 0.46
C ARG A 204 -14.91 -6.74 0.15
N TYR A 205 -14.80 -5.89 1.15
CA TYR A 205 -14.80 -4.45 0.95
C TYR A 205 -13.44 -3.84 1.27
N TYR A 206 -12.87 -3.11 0.32
CA TYR A 206 -11.68 -2.31 0.56
C TYR A 206 -12.07 -0.83 0.62
N PRO A 207 -11.77 -0.10 1.71
CA PRO A 207 -12.07 1.31 1.82
C PRO A 207 -11.21 2.12 0.84
N VAL A 208 -11.81 3.08 0.15
CA VAL A 208 -11.09 4.01 -0.71
C VAL A 208 -11.20 5.39 -0.07
N SER A 209 -10.06 6.04 0.21
CA SER A 209 -10.08 7.39 0.79
C SER A 209 -10.71 8.35 -0.22
N GLN A 210 -11.63 9.18 0.26
CA GLN A 210 -12.27 10.20 -0.57
C GLN A 210 -11.33 11.40 -0.71
N ALA A 211 -10.76 11.56 -1.91
CA ALA A 211 -10.48 12.87 -2.46
C ALA A 211 -11.28 12.96 -3.77
N GLU A 212 -12.27 13.87 -3.78
CA GLU A 212 -13.02 14.33 -4.95
C GLU A 212 -14.10 13.39 -5.53
N ALA A 213 -15.36 13.80 -5.30
CA ALA A 213 -16.56 13.56 -6.13
C ALA A 213 -16.95 12.12 -6.53
N ALA A 214 -16.22 11.07 -6.15
CA ALA A 214 -16.62 9.70 -6.43
C ALA A 214 -17.70 9.23 -5.45
N LYS A 215 -18.86 8.84 -5.99
CA LYS A 215 -19.97 8.22 -5.23
C LYS A 215 -19.56 6.93 -4.48
N LYS A 216 -18.38 6.39 -4.76
CA LYS A 216 -17.94 5.06 -4.32
C LYS A 216 -16.90 5.18 -3.22
N VAL A 217 -17.32 4.86 -1.99
CA VAL A 217 -16.47 4.94 -0.78
C VAL A 217 -15.67 3.65 -0.52
N ARG A 218 -15.94 2.62 -1.32
CA ARG A 218 -15.33 1.30 -1.17
C ARG A 218 -15.33 0.54 -2.49
N VAL A 219 -14.34 -0.31 -2.68
CA VAL A 219 -14.31 -1.32 -3.74
C VAL A 219 -14.83 -2.63 -3.16
N GLU A 220 -15.68 -3.33 -3.92
CA GLU A 220 -16.13 -4.69 -3.56
C GLU A 220 -15.39 -5.72 -4.41
N VAL A 221 -14.81 -6.72 -3.76
CA VAL A 221 -14.17 -7.88 -4.36
C VAL A 221 -15.18 -9.01 -4.47
N ALA A 222 -15.49 -9.41 -5.70
CA ALA A 222 -16.35 -10.54 -6.01
C ALA A 222 -15.66 -11.88 -5.71
N GLY A 223 -14.40 -11.98 -6.10
CA GLY A 223 -13.56 -13.16 -5.92
C GLY A 223 -12.09 -12.82 -6.18
N ILE A 224 -11.19 -13.57 -5.57
CA ILE A 224 -9.75 -13.50 -5.80
C ILE A 224 -9.40 -14.64 -6.74
N LEU A 225 -8.76 -14.29 -7.86
CA LEU A 225 -8.36 -15.27 -8.88
C LEU A 225 -7.25 -16.17 -8.32
N GLY A 226 -7.30 -17.46 -8.66
CA GLY A 226 -6.23 -18.40 -8.33
C GLY A 226 -5.19 -18.53 -9.45
N ILE A 227 -4.02 -19.06 -9.11
CA ILE A 227 -2.95 -19.41 -10.05
C ILE A 227 -3.33 -20.72 -10.75
N GLY A 228 -3.72 -20.63 -12.02
CA GLY A 228 -4.01 -21.78 -12.86
C GLY A 228 -4.82 -21.41 -14.11
N ARG A 229 -5.27 -22.43 -14.82
CA ARG A 229 -6.00 -22.33 -16.12
C ARG A 229 -7.24 -23.22 -16.17
N GLU A 230 -7.48 -24.00 -15.13
CA GLU A 230 -8.50 -25.05 -15.08
C GLU A 230 -9.90 -24.49 -14.79
N LYS A 231 -9.98 -23.30 -14.19
CA LYS A 231 -11.23 -22.58 -13.90
C LYS A 231 -11.34 -21.36 -14.80
N ALA A 232 -12.57 -20.95 -15.14
CA ALA A 232 -12.78 -19.72 -15.89
C ALA A 232 -12.27 -18.49 -15.11
N HIS A 233 -12.54 -18.48 -13.79
CA HIS A 233 -12.14 -17.42 -12.85
C HIS A 233 -10.79 -17.72 -12.19
N SER A 234 -9.77 -17.98 -13.01
CA SER A 234 -8.36 -18.10 -12.59
C SER A 234 -7.48 -17.19 -13.45
N LEU A 235 -6.24 -16.90 -13.02
CA LEU A 235 -5.36 -15.95 -13.71
C LEU A 235 -5.20 -16.24 -15.21
N GLY A 236 -5.08 -17.52 -15.59
CA GLY A 236 -4.99 -17.96 -16.98
C GLY A 236 -6.25 -18.62 -17.53
N GLY A 237 -7.39 -18.45 -16.87
CA GLY A 237 -8.69 -18.94 -17.33
C GLY A 237 -9.31 -18.09 -18.43
N GLU A 238 -10.49 -18.49 -18.91
CA GLU A 238 -11.24 -17.78 -19.96
C GLU A 238 -11.70 -16.38 -19.53
N ALA A 239 -11.89 -16.15 -18.23
CA ALA A 239 -12.15 -14.84 -17.62
C ALA A 239 -10.93 -14.36 -16.80
N GLY A 240 -9.73 -14.80 -17.17
CA GLY A 240 -8.49 -14.48 -16.47
C GLY A 240 -7.90 -13.12 -16.83
N SER A 241 -6.75 -12.82 -16.23
CA SER A 241 -6.12 -11.50 -16.29
C SER A 241 -5.90 -10.98 -17.71
N ARG A 242 -5.29 -11.79 -18.58
CA ARG A 242 -5.03 -11.36 -19.98
C ARG A 242 -6.30 -11.12 -20.75
N PHE A 243 -7.30 -12.00 -20.60
CA PHE A 243 -8.57 -11.85 -21.30
C PHE A 243 -9.27 -10.55 -20.89
N ILE A 244 -9.32 -10.27 -19.59
CA ILE A 244 -9.91 -9.04 -19.06
C ILE A 244 -9.20 -7.81 -19.62
N ILE A 245 -7.86 -7.79 -19.64
CA ILE A 245 -7.09 -6.66 -20.16
C ILE A 245 -7.35 -6.46 -21.66
N GLU A 246 -7.14 -7.51 -22.46
CA GLU A 246 -7.21 -7.43 -23.92
C GLU A 246 -8.62 -7.18 -24.45
N GLN A 247 -9.63 -7.86 -23.90
CA GLN A 247 -11.02 -7.74 -24.36
C GLN A 247 -11.79 -6.61 -23.67
N GLY A 248 -11.44 -6.31 -22.41
CA GLY A 248 -12.05 -5.24 -21.63
C GLY A 248 -11.44 -3.86 -21.91
N GLY A 249 -10.28 -3.79 -22.56
CA GLY A 249 -9.60 -2.54 -22.88
C GLY A 249 -8.93 -1.87 -21.67
N TYR A 250 -8.67 -2.64 -20.61
CA TYR A 250 -7.98 -2.15 -19.41
C TYR A 250 -6.49 -1.91 -19.69
N PRO A 251 -5.83 -1.04 -18.89
CA PRO A 251 -4.42 -0.75 -19.08
C PRO A 251 -3.53 -1.99 -18.91
N GLU A 252 -2.54 -2.15 -19.79
CA GLU A 252 -1.51 -3.21 -19.75
C GLU A 252 -0.39 -2.89 -18.76
N ILE A 253 -0.76 -2.61 -17.51
CA ILE A 253 0.17 -2.18 -16.44
C ILE A 253 0.53 -3.29 -15.44
N GLY A 254 -0.10 -4.47 -15.56
CA GLY A 254 0.15 -5.57 -14.65
C GLY A 254 -0.85 -6.71 -14.73
N VAL A 255 -1.23 -7.25 -13.56
CA VAL A 255 -1.97 -8.51 -13.45
C VAL A 255 -3.28 -8.30 -12.69
N VAL A 256 -4.42 -8.59 -13.33
CA VAL A 256 -5.73 -8.59 -12.66
C VAL A 256 -5.79 -9.76 -11.69
N ILE A 257 -6.06 -9.48 -10.42
CA ILE A 257 -6.04 -10.46 -9.33
C ILE A 257 -7.39 -10.63 -8.65
N CYS A 258 -8.31 -9.68 -8.81
CA CYS A 258 -9.67 -9.82 -8.29
C CYS A 258 -10.71 -9.38 -9.30
N GLU A 259 -11.85 -10.06 -9.24
CA GLU A 259 -13.07 -9.63 -9.92
C GLU A 259 -13.86 -8.70 -9.01
N CYS A 260 -14.61 -7.77 -9.62
CA CYS A 260 -15.61 -6.97 -8.94
C CYS A 260 -17.02 -7.45 -9.35
N PRO A 261 -18.09 -7.12 -8.61
CA PRO A 261 -19.45 -7.49 -8.98
C PRO A 261 -19.90 -6.95 -10.34
N SER A 262 -19.31 -5.84 -10.79
CA SER A 262 -19.55 -5.26 -12.11
C SER A 262 -18.45 -5.67 -13.08
N ASP A 263 -18.80 -5.82 -14.36
CA ASP A 263 -17.82 -6.03 -15.43
C ASP A 263 -17.03 -4.76 -15.78
N SER A 264 -17.36 -3.63 -15.12
CA SER A 264 -16.76 -2.33 -15.33
C SER A 264 -15.55 -2.05 -14.46
N GLU A 265 -15.30 -2.90 -13.49
CA GLU A 265 -14.33 -2.63 -12.45
C GLU A 265 -13.45 -3.83 -12.20
N ILE A 266 -12.18 -3.57 -11.94
CA ILE A 266 -11.19 -4.61 -11.63
C ILE A 266 -10.30 -4.16 -10.48
N VAL A 267 -9.70 -5.13 -9.80
CA VAL A 267 -8.55 -4.90 -8.93
C VAL A 267 -7.36 -5.65 -9.51
N MET A 268 -6.26 -4.94 -9.70
CA MET A 268 -5.05 -5.47 -10.33
C MET A 268 -3.79 -5.04 -9.60
N LEU A 269 -2.75 -5.83 -9.79
CA LEU A 269 -1.38 -5.50 -9.45
C LEU A 269 -0.82 -4.53 -10.49
N ASP A 270 -0.23 -3.42 -10.04
CA ASP A 270 0.38 -2.38 -10.87
C ASP A 270 1.91 -2.44 -10.77
N TYR A 271 2.58 -2.67 -11.89
CA TYR A 271 4.03 -2.83 -12.00
C TYR A 271 4.72 -1.63 -12.65
N ARG A 272 4.02 -0.51 -12.88
CA ARG A 272 4.61 0.66 -13.55
C ARG A 272 5.88 1.16 -12.87
N GLU A 273 5.88 1.21 -11.55
CA GLU A 273 7.00 1.70 -10.75
C GLU A 273 8.02 0.60 -10.43
N SER A 274 7.55 -0.60 -10.09
CA SER A 274 8.41 -1.69 -9.61
C SER A 274 9.03 -2.53 -10.74
N GLY A 275 8.54 -2.37 -11.97
CA GLY A 275 8.92 -3.18 -13.12
C GLY A 275 8.47 -4.64 -12.98
N ASN A 276 8.56 -5.41 -14.07
CA ASN A 276 7.91 -6.73 -14.16
C ASN A 276 8.37 -7.78 -13.14
N ALA A 277 9.44 -7.53 -12.39
CA ALA A 277 9.99 -8.43 -11.38
C ALA A 277 9.96 -7.87 -9.94
N GLY A 278 9.53 -6.61 -9.76
CA GLY A 278 9.46 -5.97 -8.44
C GLY A 278 8.15 -6.26 -7.72
N GLU A 279 8.03 -5.73 -6.49
CA GLU A 279 6.79 -5.81 -5.71
C GLU A 279 5.78 -4.78 -6.25
N PRO A 280 4.63 -5.20 -6.80
CA PRO A 280 3.63 -4.30 -7.36
C PRO A 280 2.73 -3.69 -6.29
N GLU A 281 2.21 -2.51 -6.58
CA GLU A 281 1.11 -1.93 -5.83
C GLU A 281 -0.22 -2.59 -6.21
N VAL A 282 -1.26 -2.34 -5.42
CA VAL A 282 -2.63 -2.79 -5.74
C VAL A 282 -3.48 -1.58 -6.10
N VAL A 283 -4.11 -1.64 -7.26
CA VAL A 283 -4.96 -0.57 -7.78
C VAL A 283 -6.33 -1.11 -8.20
N HIS A 284 -7.34 -0.25 -8.12
CA HIS A 284 -8.65 -0.43 -8.73
C HIS A 284 -8.72 0.35 -10.03
N VAL A 285 -9.39 -0.20 -11.04
CA VAL A 285 -9.61 0.48 -12.31
C VAL A 285 -11.09 0.46 -12.68
N ASP A 286 -11.69 1.63 -12.91
CA ASP A 286 -13.09 1.76 -13.33
C ASP A 286 -13.20 2.26 -14.78
N LYS A 287 -13.71 1.40 -15.67
CA LYS A 287 -13.92 1.73 -17.09
C LYS A 287 -14.99 2.80 -17.29
N ASN A 288 -15.96 2.93 -16.38
CA ASN A 288 -17.03 3.93 -16.47
C ASN A 288 -16.51 5.34 -16.16
N GLU A 289 -15.43 5.45 -15.39
CA GLU A 289 -14.73 6.70 -15.11
C GLU A 289 -13.51 6.89 -16.02
N SER A 290 -13.62 6.50 -17.29
CA SER A 290 -12.54 6.62 -18.29
C SER A 290 -11.25 5.86 -17.90
N TYR A 291 -11.40 4.66 -17.33
CA TYR A 291 -10.30 3.84 -16.82
C TYR A 291 -9.51 4.53 -15.70
N LYS A 292 -10.20 5.26 -14.83
CA LYS A 292 -9.59 5.87 -13.64
C LYS A 292 -8.91 4.80 -12.81
N ILE A 293 -7.62 5.00 -12.56
CA ILE A 293 -6.80 4.15 -11.70
C ILE A 293 -6.81 4.75 -10.30
N THR A 294 -7.24 3.97 -9.32
CA THR A 294 -7.30 4.35 -7.92
C THR A 294 -6.37 3.46 -7.13
N TRP A 295 -5.36 4.05 -6.50
CA TRP A 295 -4.44 3.33 -5.62
C TRP A 295 -5.19 2.78 -4.40
N LEU A 296 -4.94 1.52 -4.04
CA LEU A 296 -5.57 0.85 -2.89
C LEU A 296 -4.55 0.54 -1.80
N ALA A 297 -3.43 -0.08 -2.16
CA ALA A 297 -2.46 -0.58 -1.20
C ALA A 297 -1.06 -0.65 -1.80
N PRO A 298 0.00 -0.53 -0.98
CA PRO A 298 1.38 -0.59 -1.46
C PRO A 298 1.81 -2.00 -1.90
N ASN A 299 1.09 -3.04 -1.50
CA ASN A 299 1.33 -4.43 -1.90
C ASN A 299 0.10 -5.31 -1.64
N PHE A 300 0.14 -6.54 -2.14
CA PHE A 300 -0.95 -7.50 -2.01
C PHE A 300 -1.26 -7.87 -0.55
N GLU A 301 -0.25 -7.98 0.32
CA GLU A 301 -0.45 -8.34 1.72
C GLU A 301 -1.26 -7.26 2.46
N THR A 302 -0.86 -5.98 2.30
CA THR A 302 -1.59 -4.85 2.87
C THR A 302 -3.01 -4.77 2.34
N PHE A 303 -3.23 -5.04 1.05
CA PHE A 303 -4.56 -5.09 0.46
C PHE A 303 -5.46 -6.13 1.15
N ILE A 304 -4.98 -7.37 1.29
CA ILE A 304 -5.74 -8.45 1.93
C ILE A 304 -6.01 -8.15 3.41
N GLN A 305 -5.03 -7.58 4.12
CA GLN A 305 -5.19 -7.16 5.50
C GLN A 305 -6.19 -6.00 5.65
N GLY A 306 -6.36 -5.15 4.64
CA GLY A 306 -7.31 -4.03 4.65
C GLY A 306 -8.76 -4.40 4.30
N LEU A 307 -9.03 -5.63 3.84
CA LEU A 307 -10.39 -6.06 3.50
C LEU A 307 -11.32 -6.11 4.73
N LEU A 308 -12.54 -5.64 4.56
CA LEU A 308 -13.59 -5.57 5.57
C LEU A 308 -14.80 -6.44 5.19
N ASN A 309 -15.52 -6.94 6.20
CA ASN A 309 -16.82 -7.60 6.03
C ASN A 309 -17.96 -6.56 6.16
N GLU A 310 -19.21 -6.99 5.95
CA GLU A 310 -20.36 -6.08 6.08
C GLU A 310 -20.55 -5.51 7.51
N GLU A 311 -20.08 -6.22 8.53
CA GLU A 311 -20.34 -5.88 9.93
C GLU A 311 -19.29 -4.94 10.55
N ASN A 312 -18.04 -4.94 10.07
CA ASN A 312 -16.96 -4.07 10.55
C ASN A 312 -16.79 -2.80 9.69
N GLN A 313 -17.90 -2.31 9.14
CA GLN A 313 -17.91 -1.05 8.40
C GLN A 313 -17.82 0.13 9.38
N PRO A 314 -17.11 1.22 9.04
CA PRO A 314 -17.23 2.46 9.80
C PRO A 314 -18.70 2.90 9.76
N ALA A 315 -19.27 3.18 10.94
CA ALA A 315 -20.71 3.33 11.19
C ALA A 315 -21.43 4.50 10.47
N ASN A 316 -20.80 5.17 9.49
CA ASN A 316 -21.33 6.35 8.81
C ASN A 316 -21.41 6.18 7.28
N LEU A 317 -21.88 5.03 6.78
CA LEU A 317 -22.19 4.82 5.37
C LEU A 317 -23.64 4.39 5.11
N GLU A 318 -24.59 4.92 5.90
CA GLU A 318 -25.99 4.94 5.47
C GLU A 318 -26.21 6.12 4.50
N GLY A 319 -25.98 5.86 3.22
CA GLY A 319 -26.53 6.63 2.11
C GLY A 319 -27.39 5.70 1.27
N SER A 320 -28.70 5.74 1.50
CA SER A 320 -29.71 4.86 0.90
C SER A 320 -29.72 4.90 -0.63
N LEU A 321 -30.01 3.74 -1.23
CA LEU A 321 -30.67 3.62 -2.54
C LEU A 321 -31.95 4.48 -2.59
#